data_AF-A0A354U986-F1
#
_entry.id   AF-A0A354U986-F1
#
_cell.length_a   1.000
_cell.length_b   1.000
_cell.length_c   1.000
_cell.angle_alpha   90.00
_cell.angle_beta   90.00
_cell.angle_gamma   90.00
#
_symmetry.space_group_name_H-M   'P 1'
#
loop_
_entity.id
_entity.type
_entity.pdbx_description
1 polymer ?
#
loop_
_entity_poly.entity_id
_entity_poly.type
_entity_poly.pdbx_seq_one_letter_code
_entity_poly.pdbx_strand_id
1 'polypeptide(L)'
;MTEGVPLQDIVILGGHSLEHTSIGENHDVGRFHIVERAPEIGAMEVSYFTYMKYKGCESKVVILLDVDENDERWKNRHGIYTAMSRAMHQLIILHK
;
A
#
# COMPACT_ATOMS: atom_id res chain seq x y z
N MET A 1 21.31 -8.19 6.61
CA MET A 1 20.15 -9.02 6.98
C MET A 1 19.02 -8.69 6.03
N THR A 2 18.59 -9.63 5.21
CA THR A 2 17.35 -9.50 4.43
C THR A 2 16.21 -9.97 5.32
N GLU A 3 15.19 -9.14 5.54
CA GLU A 3 14.07 -9.41 6.47
C GLU A 3 13.19 -10.62 6.07
N GLY A 4 13.45 -11.24 4.91
CA GLY A 4 12.89 -12.56 4.56
C GLY A 4 11.39 -12.57 4.25
N VAL A 5 10.75 -11.40 4.15
CA VAL A 5 9.33 -11.28 3.79
C VAL A 5 9.17 -11.41 2.27
N PRO A 6 8.39 -12.40 1.77
CA PRO A 6 8.04 -12.48 0.36
C PRO A 6 7.29 -11.23 -0.11
N LEU A 7 7.56 -10.74 -1.32
CA LEU A 7 6.89 -9.52 -1.84
C LEU A 7 5.36 -9.67 -1.94
N GLN A 8 4.87 -10.89 -2.19
CA GLN A 8 3.44 -11.23 -2.18
C GLN A 8 2.76 -11.06 -0.82
N ASP A 9 3.52 -10.98 0.27
CA ASP A 9 3.02 -10.76 1.63
C ASP A 9 3.03 -9.26 2.01
N ILE A 10 3.47 -8.39 1.08
CA ILE A 10 3.56 -6.94 1.25
C ILE A 10 2.58 -6.26 0.29
N VAL A 11 1.78 -5.33 0.81
CA VAL A 11 0.88 -4.51 -0.02
C VAL A 11 1.02 -3.03 0.34
N ILE A 12 0.98 -2.17 -0.67
CA ILE A 12 0.87 -0.73 -0.52
C ILE A 12 -0.60 -0.35 -0.68
N LEU A 13 -1.14 0.41 0.27
CA LEU A 13 -2.50 0.95 0.19
C LEU A 13 -2.47 2.46 0.19
N GLY A 14 -3.29 3.08 -0.65
CA GLY A 14 -3.46 4.53 -0.68
C GLY A 14 -4.92 4.97 -0.85
N GLY A 15 -5.12 6.28 -0.90
CA GLY A 15 -6.43 6.91 -1.02
C GLY A 15 -6.90 7.10 -2.46
N HIS A 16 -5.95 7.12 -3.41
CA HIS A 16 -6.15 7.51 -4.81
C HIS A 16 -5.63 6.44 -5.77
N SER A 17 -5.86 6.57 -7.08
CA SER A 17 -5.16 5.71 -8.06
C SER A 17 -3.66 5.95 -8.00
N LEU A 18 -2.85 4.95 -8.37
CA LEU A 18 -1.39 4.96 -8.24
C LEU A 18 -0.75 6.21 -8.89
N GLU A 19 -1.22 6.58 -10.08
CA GLU A 19 -0.86 7.79 -10.85
C GLU A 19 -1.11 9.12 -10.09
N HIS A 20 -2.02 9.15 -9.11
CA HIS A 20 -2.35 10.32 -8.28
C HIS A 20 -1.70 10.24 -6.88
N THR A 21 -0.74 9.34 -6.69
CA THR A 21 0.06 9.28 -5.46
C THR A 21 1.39 10.01 -5.63
N SER A 22 2.17 10.11 -4.56
CA SER A 22 3.55 10.61 -4.59
C SER A 22 4.50 9.73 -5.42
N ILE A 23 4.11 8.50 -5.78
CA ILE A 23 4.84 7.66 -6.74
C ILE A 23 4.70 8.22 -8.17
N GLY A 24 3.53 8.79 -8.50
CA GLY A 24 3.26 9.39 -9.80
C GLY A 24 3.24 8.37 -10.94
N GLU A 25 3.68 8.79 -12.13
CA GLU A 25 3.68 7.97 -13.35
C GLU A 25 4.87 7.00 -13.45
N ASN A 26 5.92 7.21 -12.65
CA ASN A 26 7.06 6.29 -12.58
C ASN A 26 6.88 5.35 -11.40
N HIS A 27 6.43 4.13 -11.68
CA HIS A 27 6.14 3.14 -10.65
C HIS A 27 7.37 2.41 -10.11
N ASP A 28 8.59 2.78 -10.54
CA ASP A 28 9.83 2.20 -10.02
C ASP A 28 10.29 2.88 -8.73
N VAL A 29 10.28 2.12 -7.63
CA VAL A 29 10.82 2.54 -6.34
C VAL A 29 12.09 1.73 -6.04
N GLY A 30 13.23 2.30 -6.43
CA GLY A 30 14.51 1.62 -6.35
C GLY A 30 14.55 0.41 -7.29
N ARG A 31 14.53 -0.79 -6.72
CA ARG A 31 14.51 -2.06 -7.49
C ARG A 31 13.11 -2.68 -7.62
N PHE A 32 12.10 -2.07 -7.01
CA PHE A 32 10.75 -2.61 -6.98
C PHE A 32 9.85 -1.86 -7.96
N HIS A 33 9.02 -2.60 -8.68
CA HIS A 33 8.02 -2.05 -9.57
C HIS A 33 6.63 -2.15 -8.92
N ILE A 34 5.92 -1.02 -8.81
CA ILE A 34 4.61 -0.98 -8.15
C ILE A 34 3.50 -1.23 -9.18
N VAL A 35 2.61 -2.19 -8.89
CA VAL A 35 1.59 -2.65 -9.84
C VAL A 35 0.19 -2.65 -9.22
N GLU A 36 -0.83 -2.23 -9.98
CA GLU A 36 -2.25 -2.28 -9.57
C GLU A 36 -2.89 -3.66 -9.78
N ARG A 37 -2.16 -4.72 -9.46
CA ARG A 37 -2.58 -6.13 -9.54
C ARG A 37 -1.78 -6.97 -8.54
N ALA A 38 -2.12 -8.25 -8.43
CA ALA A 38 -1.25 -9.21 -7.73
C ALA A 38 0.14 -9.25 -8.39
N PRO A 39 1.23 -9.38 -7.60
CA PRO A 39 2.57 -9.38 -8.15
C PRO A 39 2.84 -10.72 -8.86
N GLU A 40 3.63 -10.68 -9.93
CA GLU A 40 4.04 -11.89 -10.64
C GLU A 40 5.10 -12.66 -9.83
N ILE A 41 4.98 -13.99 -9.82
CA ILE A 41 5.91 -14.85 -9.07
C ILE A 41 7.31 -14.70 -9.66
N GLY A 42 8.27 -14.29 -8.81
CA GLY A 42 9.66 -14.09 -9.19
C GLY A 42 9.96 -12.70 -9.77
N ALA A 43 8.95 -11.87 -9.99
CA ALA A 43 9.15 -10.46 -10.34
C ALA A 43 9.44 -9.63 -9.07
N MET A 44 10.15 -8.51 -9.25
CA MET A 44 10.38 -7.53 -8.18
C MET A 44 9.19 -6.57 -8.06
N GLU A 45 7.98 -7.11 -8.00
CA GLU A 45 6.74 -6.34 -7.99
C GLU A 45 6.12 -6.26 -6.60
N VAL A 46 5.52 -5.12 -6.29
CA VAL A 46 4.72 -4.93 -5.06
C VAL A 46 3.35 -4.39 -5.45
N SER A 47 2.30 -5.00 -4.92
CA SER A 47 0.94 -4.58 -5.21
C SER A 47 0.60 -3.24 -4.58
N TYR A 48 -0.09 -2.41 -5.36
CA TYR A 48 -0.79 -1.22 -4.90
C TYR A 48 -2.30 -1.38 -5.09
N PHE A 49 -3.07 -0.99 -4.08
CA PHE A 49 -4.52 -0.85 -4.20
C PHE A 49 -5.01 0.39 -3.44
N THR A 50 -6.16 0.92 -3.83
CA THR A 50 -6.86 1.84 -2.93
C THR A 50 -7.37 1.07 -1.72
N TYR A 51 -7.42 1.71 -0.55
CA TYR A 51 -7.91 1.05 0.68
C TYR A 51 -9.34 0.49 0.51
N MET A 52 -10.15 1.13 -0.34
CA MET A 52 -11.49 0.66 -0.67
C MET A 52 -11.49 -0.58 -1.56
N LYS A 53 -10.63 -0.64 -2.58
CA LYS A 53 -10.49 -1.84 -3.44
C LYS A 53 -9.98 -3.05 -2.65
N TYR A 54 -9.15 -2.82 -1.63
CA TYR A 54 -8.56 -3.87 -0.79
C TYR A 54 -9.38 -4.23 0.45
N LYS A 55 -10.56 -3.63 0.62
CA LYS A 55 -11.41 -3.86 1.79
C LYS A 55 -11.81 -5.33 1.88
N GLY A 56 -11.57 -5.95 3.04
CA GLY A 56 -11.86 -7.37 3.30
C GLY A 56 -10.69 -8.31 3.02
N CYS A 57 -9.61 -7.84 2.39
CA CYS A 57 -8.35 -8.56 2.24
C CYS A 57 -7.39 -8.26 3.40
N GLU A 58 -6.36 -9.08 3.59
CA GLU A 58 -5.32 -8.87 4.61
C GLU A 58 -3.96 -9.26 4.05
N SER A 59 -2.90 -8.64 4.55
CA SER A 59 -1.51 -8.94 4.21
C SER A 59 -0.64 -8.92 5.46
N LYS A 60 0.49 -9.64 5.43
CA LYS A 60 1.42 -9.66 6.58
C LYS A 60 1.96 -8.26 6.84
N VAL A 61 2.34 -7.56 5.77
CA VAL A 61 2.84 -6.19 5.83
C VAL A 61 1.95 -5.29 4.98
N VAL A 62 1.51 -4.18 5.56
CA VAL A 62 0.78 -3.12 4.85
C VAL A 62 1.55 -1.81 4.99
N ILE A 63 1.75 -1.14 3.87
CA ILE A 63 2.33 0.20 3.79
C ILE A 63 1.20 1.16 3.39
N LEU A 64 0.80 2.07 4.28
CA LEU A 64 -0.13 3.14 3.93
C LEU A 64 0.65 4.32 3.35
N LEU A 65 0.33 4.67 2.10
CA LEU A 65 0.96 5.72 1.33
C LEU A 65 0.11 7.00 1.33
N ASP A 66 0.77 8.15 1.35
CA ASP A 66 0.19 9.49 1.27
C ASP A 66 -0.91 9.74 2.31
N VAL A 67 -0.64 9.37 3.57
CA VAL A 67 -1.57 9.64 4.67
C VAL A 67 -1.43 11.11 5.08
N ASP A 68 -2.44 11.91 4.75
CA ASP A 68 -2.51 13.35 4.98
C ASP A 68 -3.85 13.73 5.64
N GLU A 69 -3.80 14.55 6.70
CA GLU A 69 -4.98 15.02 7.42
C GLU A 69 -5.88 15.96 6.61
N ASN A 70 -5.34 16.56 5.54
CA ASN A 70 -6.08 17.40 4.61
C ASN A 70 -6.87 16.59 3.58
N ASP A 71 -6.63 15.28 3.47
CA ASP A 71 -7.44 14.38 2.66
C ASP A 71 -8.64 13.86 3.46
N GLU A 72 -9.85 14.17 2.99
CA GLU A 72 -11.10 13.73 3.61
C GLU A 72 -11.20 12.19 3.77
N ARG A 73 -10.52 11.42 2.90
CA ARG A 73 -10.46 9.95 3.01
C ARG A 73 -9.75 9.49 4.29
N TRP A 74 -8.70 10.20 4.67
CA TRP A 74 -7.88 9.87 5.85
C TRP A 74 -8.36 10.57 7.11
N LYS A 75 -8.86 11.81 6.97
CA LYS A 75 -9.52 12.56 8.05
C LYS A 75 -10.76 11.82 8.57
N ASN A 76 -11.48 11.11 7.69
CA ASN A 76 -12.55 10.22 8.12
C ASN A 76 -11.96 8.99 8.83
N ARG A 77 -12.27 8.86 10.13
CA ARG A 77 -11.85 7.72 10.98
C ARG A 77 -12.15 6.34 10.36
N HIS A 78 -13.21 6.22 9.55
CA HIS A 78 -13.56 4.96 8.91
C HIS A 78 -12.58 4.57 7.80
N GLY A 79 -12.06 5.55 7.04
CA GLY A 79 -11.11 5.30 5.96
C GLY A 79 -9.78 4.79 6.51
N ILE A 80 -9.20 5.56 7.44
CA ILE A 80 -7.94 5.18 8.08
C ILE A 80 -8.07 3.85 8.85
N TYR A 81 -9.16 3.62 9.60
CA TYR A 81 -9.39 2.35 10.29
C TYR A 81 -9.48 1.16 9.33
N THR A 82 -10.21 1.33 8.22
CA THR A 82 -10.35 0.28 7.20
C THR A 82 -8.99 -0.10 6.63
N ALA A 83 -8.13 0.89 6.34
CA ALA A 83 -6.79 0.67 5.79
C ALA A 83 -5.82 0.05 6.82
N MET A 84 -5.78 0.58 8.05
CA MET A 84 -4.88 0.09 9.10
C MET A 84 -5.18 -1.36 9.51
N SER A 85 -6.46 -1.74 9.53
CA SER A 85 -6.89 -3.09 9.91
C SER A 85 -6.58 -4.19 8.87
N ARG A 86 -5.91 -3.86 7.75
CA ARG A 86 -5.51 -4.84 6.74
C ARG A 86 -4.18 -5.53 7.07
N ALA A 87 -3.42 -4.99 8.03
CA ALA A 87 -2.12 -5.51 8.43
C ALA A 87 -2.24 -6.63 9.47
N MET A 88 -1.65 -7.80 9.20
CA MET A 88 -1.63 -8.91 10.16
C MET A 88 -0.43 -8.85 11.12
N HIS A 89 0.73 -8.38 10.65
CA HIS A 89 1.97 -8.38 11.44
C HIS A 89 2.61 -7.00 11.53
N GLN A 90 2.67 -6.25 10.43
CA GLN A 90 3.33 -4.95 10.40
C GLN A 90 2.54 -3.94 9.58
N LEU A 91 2.37 -2.76 10.17
CA LEU A 91 1.79 -1.60 9.53
C LEU A 91 2.85 -0.50 9.47
N ILE A 92 3.11 0.01 8.28
CA ILE A 92 3.98 1.16 8.05
C ILE A 92 3.10 2.29 7.52
N ILE A 93 3.25 3.49 8.07
CA ILE A 93 2.45 4.66 7.65
C ILE A 93 3.43 5.73 7.17
N LEU A 94 3.30 6.10 5.91
CA LEU A 94 4.02 7.21 5.30
C LEU A 94 3.11 8.43 5.33
N HIS A 95 3.35 9.30 6.31
CA HIS A 95 2.63 10.55 6.44
C HIS A 95 3.36 11.67 5.67
N LYS A 96 2.61 12.65 5.20
CA LYS A 96 3.15 13.87 4.60
C LYS A 96 3.30 15.00 5.62
#